data_AF-A0ABD4QZQ8-F1
#
_entry.id   AF-A0ABD4QZQ8-F1
#
_cell.length_a   1.000
_cell.length_b   1.000
_cell.length_c   1.000
_cell.angle_alpha   90.00
_cell.angle_beta   90.00
_cell.angle_gamma   90.00
#
_symmetry.space_group_name_H-M   'P 1'
#
loop_
_entity.id
_entity.type
_entity.pdbx_description
1 polymer ?
#
loop_
_entity_poly.entity_id
_entity_poly.type
_entity_poly.pdbx_seq_one_letter_code
_entity_poly.pdbx_strand_id
1 'polypeptide(L)'
;VRSRPVSKMNRINYSCDDKYFSITCPFSIEVFEGEVKFSSYANGEIDQQMVSQLLYVLEDSDTFNAACISGLADKIMDESERKPLFWNVLKELLMMEDGYIRYDYDPDPERVHPTIHPINHLDVCYSSNATFKVGLNNRISHVEFRDILDITSNCYFLANS
;
A
#
# COMPACT_ATOMS: atom_id res chain seq x y z
N VAL A 1 -10.87 -25.01 -14.36
CA VAL A 1 -9.95 -24.53 -13.31
C VAL A 1 -10.68 -23.40 -12.58
N ARG A 2 -10.85 -23.48 -11.26
CA ARG A 2 -11.63 -22.48 -10.50
C ARG A 2 -10.79 -21.20 -10.39
N SER A 3 -11.28 -20.10 -10.96
CA SER A 3 -10.82 -18.75 -10.61
C SER A 3 -10.96 -18.63 -9.09
N ARG A 4 -9.84 -18.45 -8.37
CA ARG A 4 -9.94 -18.05 -6.97
C ARG A 4 -10.45 -16.61 -7.00
N PRO A 5 -11.58 -16.29 -6.34
CA PRO A 5 -11.97 -14.91 -6.18
C PRO A 5 -10.77 -14.18 -5.57
N VAL A 6 -10.38 -13.07 -6.19
CA VAL A 6 -9.39 -12.15 -5.64
C VAL A 6 -9.74 -11.97 -4.17
N SER A 7 -8.80 -12.31 -3.29
CA SER A 7 -8.95 -12.13 -1.85
C SER A 7 -9.51 -10.73 -1.61
N LYS A 8 -10.57 -10.59 -0.79
CA LYS A 8 -11.10 -9.26 -0.39
C LYS A 8 -10.01 -8.36 0.21
N MET A 9 -8.88 -8.94 0.58
CA MET A 9 -7.69 -8.26 1.04
C MET A 9 -6.52 -8.52 0.08
N ASN A 10 -6.12 -7.46 -0.63
CA ASN A 10 -4.88 -7.44 -1.39
C ASN A 10 -3.89 -6.53 -0.65
N ARG A 11 -2.90 -7.14 0.00
CA ARG A 11 -1.83 -6.44 0.70
C ARG A 11 -0.49 -7.04 0.31
N ILE A 12 0.50 -6.19 0.10
CA ILE A 12 1.90 -6.61 -0.07
C ILE A 12 2.52 -6.67 1.31
N ASN A 13 3.03 -7.84 1.68
CA ASN A 13 3.74 -8.04 2.94
C ASN A 13 5.23 -8.25 2.66
N TYR A 14 6.07 -7.57 3.42
CA TYR A 14 7.52 -7.66 3.30
C TYR A 14 8.14 -7.79 4.70
N SER A 15 9.10 -8.69 4.86
CA SER A 15 9.80 -8.91 6.12
C SER A 15 11.31 -8.75 5.91
N CYS A 16 11.94 -7.95 6.76
CA CYS A 16 13.39 -7.76 6.79
C CYS A 16 13.84 -7.76 8.25
N ASP A 17 14.59 -8.79 8.64
CA ASP A 17 15.12 -8.96 9.99
C ASP A 17 14.04 -8.80 11.08
N ASP A 18 14.14 -7.71 11.84
CA ASP A 18 13.33 -7.34 13.00
C ASP A 18 12.15 -6.43 12.64
N LYS A 19 11.88 -6.24 11.33
CA LYS A 19 10.83 -5.35 10.81
C LYS A 19 9.91 -6.05 9.81
N TYR A 20 8.61 -5.84 9.99
CA TYR A 20 7.58 -6.37 9.07
C TYR A 20 6.73 -5.22 8.56
N PHE A 21 6.43 -5.24 7.27
CA PHE A 21 5.74 -4.16 6.57
C PHE A 21 4.54 -4.74 5.85
N SER A 22 3.45 -3.98 5.83
CA SER A 22 2.27 -4.28 5.07
C SER A 22 1.69 -3.00 4.49
N ILE A 23 1.42 -3.03 3.18
CA ILE A 23 0.78 -1.93 2.46
C ILE A 23 -0.34 -2.50 1.58
N THR A 24 -1.40 -1.72 1.38
CA THR A 24 -2.47 -2.08 0.43
C THR A 24 -1.89 -2.24 -0.97
N CYS A 25 -2.28 -3.31 -1.66
CA CYS A 25 -1.98 -3.49 -3.08
C CYS A 25 -3.11 -2.85 -3.90
N PRO A 26 -2.82 -1.83 -4.74
CA PRO A 26 -3.82 -1.19 -5.60
C PRO A 26 -4.36 -2.10 -6.71
N PHE A 27 -3.72 -3.26 -6.93
CA PHE A 27 -4.00 -4.09 -8.09
C PHE A 27 -4.49 -5.47 -7.67
N SER A 28 -5.42 -5.99 -8.46
CA SER A 28 -5.78 -7.39 -8.49
C SER A 28 -4.76 -8.16 -9.34
N ILE A 29 -4.37 -9.34 -8.88
CA ILE A 29 -3.41 -10.21 -9.55
C ILE A 29 -4.11 -11.52 -9.88
N GLU A 30 -4.16 -11.85 -11.15
CA GLU A 30 -4.73 -13.11 -11.64
C GLU A 30 -3.62 -13.93 -12.32
N VAL A 31 -3.55 -15.22 -11.97
CA VAL A 31 -2.61 -16.17 -12.60
C VAL A 31 -3.43 -17.20 -13.37
N PHE A 32 -3.28 -17.21 -14.69
CA PHE A 32 -4.00 -18.13 -15.58
C PHE A 32 -3.01 -18.76 -16.56
N GLU A 33 -2.95 -20.09 -16.58
CA GLU A 33 -2.10 -20.87 -17.51
C GLU A 33 -0.61 -20.45 -17.57
N GLY A 34 -0.09 -19.88 -16.47
CA GLY A 34 1.30 -19.42 -16.38
C GLY A 34 1.48 -17.94 -16.73
N GLU A 35 0.45 -17.27 -17.23
CA GLU A 35 0.43 -15.82 -17.40
C GLU A 35 -0.02 -15.13 -16.11
N VAL A 36 0.64 -14.02 -15.79
CA VAL A 36 0.27 -13.15 -14.67
C VAL A 36 -0.34 -11.87 -15.24
N LYS A 37 -1.58 -11.58 -14.86
CA LYS A 37 -2.31 -10.36 -15.25
C LYS A 37 -2.56 -9.49 -14.05
N PHE A 38 -2.37 -8.19 -14.25
CA PHE A 38 -2.60 -7.16 -13.25
C PHE A 38 -3.76 -6.28 -13.72
N SER A 39 -4.69 -6.00 -12.83
CA SER A 39 -5.81 -5.12 -13.11
C SER A 39 -6.09 -4.18 -11.93
N SER A 40 -6.52 -2.96 -12.21
CA SER A 40 -7.04 -2.06 -11.18
C SER A 40 -8.47 -2.48 -10.77
N TYR A 41 -8.96 -2.01 -9.63
CA TYR A 41 -10.35 -2.26 -9.23
C TYR A 41 -11.36 -1.54 -10.15
N ALA A 42 -10.93 -0.52 -10.89
CA ALA A 42 -11.68 0.08 -11.99
C ALA A 42 -11.68 -0.75 -13.30
N ASN A 43 -11.18 -1.98 -13.29
CA ASN A 43 -11.05 -2.89 -14.43
C ASN A 43 -10.09 -2.40 -15.55
N GLY A 44 -9.15 -1.51 -15.22
CA GLY A 44 -8.07 -1.15 -16.13
C GLY A 44 -6.97 -2.20 -16.10
N GLU A 45 -6.57 -2.75 -17.25
CA GLU A 45 -5.41 -3.63 -17.33
C GLU A 45 -4.12 -2.85 -17.09
N ILE A 46 -3.28 -3.36 -16.18
CA ILE A 46 -1.98 -2.78 -15.84
C ILE A 46 -0.91 -3.49 -16.67
N ASP A 47 -0.79 -3.08 -17.92
CA ASP A 47 0.26 -3.53 -18.83
C ASP A 47 1.43 -2.54 -18.89
N GLN A 48 2.44 -2.85 -19.72
CA GLN A 48 3.60 -2.00 -19.90
C GLN A 48 3.23 -0.58 -20.35
N GLN A 49 2.22 -0.43 -21.23
CA GLN A 49 1.78 0.88 -21.70
C GLN A 49 1.16 1.69 -20.56
N MET A 50 0.26 1.10 -19.76
CA MET A 50 -0.35 1.76 -18.60
C MET A 50 0.72 2.25 -17.64
N VAL A 51 1.69 1.39 -17.31
CA VAL A 51 2.80 1.73 -16.41
C VAL A 51 3.62 2.89 -16.98
N SER A 52 4.01 2.84 -18.25
CA SER A 52 4.78 3.93 -18.87
C SER A 52 4.03 5.26 -18.87
N GLN A 53 2.72 5.26 -19.13
CA GLN A 53 1.90 6.48 -19.09
C GLN A 53 1.76 7.04 -17.68
N LEU A 54 1.58 6.16 -16.68
CA LEU A 54 1.52 6.56 -15.27
C LEU A 54 2.84 7.22 -14.85
N LEU A 55 3.98 6.60 -15.16
CA LEU A 55 5.29 7.17 -14.86
C LEU A 55 5.51 8.52 -15.56
N TYR A 56 5.13 8.63 -16.83
CA TYR A 56 5.23 9.89 -17.58
C TYR A 56 4.45 11.05 -16.93
N VAL A 57 3.27 10.77 -16.36
CA VAL A 57 2.44 11.77 -15.68
C VAL A 57 2.95 12.06 -14.26
N LEU A 58 3.35 11.03 -13.50
CA LEU A 58 3.67 11.14 -12.08
C LEU A 58 5.12 11.57 -11.80
N GLU A 59 6.08 11.23 -12.67
CA GLU A 59 7.50 11.54 -12.45
C GLU A 59 7.91 12.91 -13.01
N ASP A 60 7.07 13.52 -13.85
CA ASP A 60 7.34 14.87 -14.35
C ASP A 60 7.01 15.91 -13.26
N SER A 61 8.05 16.30 -12.51
CA SER A 61 7.93 17.29 -11.45
C SER A 61 7.52 18.67 -11.94
N ASP A 62 7.85 19.04 -13.19
CA ASP A 62 7.58 20.36 -13.75
C ASP A 62 6.09 20.59 -13.97
N THR A 63 5.34 19.51 -14.18
CA THR A 63 3.89 19.53 -14.36
C THR A 63 3.13 19.04 -13.12
N PHE A 64 3.60 17.98 -12.46
CA PHE A 64 2.92 17.40 -11.31
C PHE A 64 2.99 18.31 -10.07
N ASN A 65 4.12 18.99 -9.86
CA ASN A 65 4.30 19.92 -8.73
C ASN A 65 4.07 21.39 -9.14
N ALA A 66 3.55 21.62 -10.35
CA ALA A 66 3.24 22.96 -10.82
C ALA A 66 2.12 23.59 -9.96
N ALA A 67 2.20 24.90 -9.74
CA ALA A 67 1.14 25.64 -9.05
C ALA A 67 -0.18 25.68 -9.86
N CYS A 68 -0.10 25.49 -11.18
CA CYS A 68 -1.25 25.48 -12.08
C CYS A 68 -1.52 24.07 -12.58
N ILE A 69 -2.78 23.63 -12.46
CA ILE A 69 -3.21 22.29 -12.88
C ILE A 69 -3.20 22.09 -14.40
N SER A 70 -3.20 23.15 -15.21
CA SER A 70 -3.43 23.06 -16.66
C SER A 70 -2.46 22.10 -17.35
N GLY A 71 -1.15 22.20 -17.07
CA GLY A 71 -0.16 21.33 -17.69
C GLY A 71 -0.31 19.85 -17.30
N LEU A 72 -0.70 19.57 -16.06
CA LEU A 72 -1.01 18.21 -15.62
C LEU A 72 -2.32 17.71 -16.26
N ALA A 73 -3.34 18.57 -16.35
CA ALA A 73 -4.63 18.24 -16.95
C ALA A 73 -4.48 17.89 -18.43
N ASP A 74 -3.72 18.68 -19.20
CA ASP A 74 -3.47 18.43 -20.62
C ASP A 74 -2.81 17.06 -20.83
N LYS A 75 -1.79 16.73 -20.02
CA LYS A 75 -1.15 15.41 -20.06
C LYS A 75 -2.10 14.27 -19.73
N ILE A 76 -2.91 14.42 -18.68
CA ILE A 76 -3.89 13.40 -18.30
C ILE A 76 -4.92 13.20 -19.41
N MET A 77 -5.36 14.28 -20.08
CA MET A 77 -6.25 14.21 -21.22
C MET A 77 -5.59 13.44 -22.38
N ASP A 78 -4.38 13.82 -22.78
CA ASP A 78 -3.62 13.16 -23.85
C ASP A 78 -3.44 11.66 -23.60
N GLU A 79 -3.03 11.27 -22.38
CA GLU A 79 -2.84 9.85 -22.06
C GLU A 79 -4.17 9.08 -21.96
N SER A 80 -5.25 9.75 -21.54
CA SER A 80 -6.60 9.17 -21.50
C SER A 80 -7.17 8.90 -22.89
N GLU A 81 -6.81 9.71 -23.90
CA GLU A 81 -7.16 9.45 -25.29
C GLU A 81 -6.38 8.26 -25.87
N ARG A 82 -5.12 8.09 -25.46
CA ARG A 82 -4.25 7.00 -25.94
C ARG A 82 -4.55 5.65 -25.32
N LYS A 83 -5.02 5.62 -24.06
CA LYS A 83 -5.33 4.37 -23.36
C LYS A 83 -6.66 4.47 -22.60
N PRO A 84 -7.65 3.64 -22.95
CA PRO A 84 -8.90 3.55 -22.19
C PRO A 84 -8.63 3.25 -20.72
N LEU A 85 -9.45 3.84 -19.84
CA LEU A 85 -9.37 3.69 -18.38
C LEU A 85 -8.09 4.24 -17.74
N PHE A 86 -7.18 4.88 -18.47
CA PHE A 86 -5.99 5.52 -17.87
C PHE A 86 -6.37 6.46 -16.73
N TRP A 87 -7.31 7.39 -16.97
CA TRP A 87 -7.78 8.29 -15.92
C TRP A 87 -8.39 7.55 -14.73
N ASN A 88 -9.15 6.47 -14.98
CA ASN A 88 -9.74 5.67 -13.92
C ASN A 88 -8.67 5.05 -13.02
N VAL A 89 -7.64 4.46 -13.61
CA VAL A 89 -6.49 3.87 -12.90
C VAL A 89 -5.71 4.94 -12.14
N LEU A 90 -5.36 6.05 -12.80
CA LEU A 90 -4.63 7.16 -12.16
C LEU A 90 -5.40 7.71 -10.96
N LYS A 91 -6.70 7.99 -11.14
CA LYS A 91 -7.57 8.49 -10.07
C LYS A 91 -7.66 7.50 -8.91
N GLU A 92 -7.76 6.20 -9.20
CA GLU A 92 -7.77 5.15 -8.18
C GLU A 92 -6.49 5.16 -7.35
N LEU A 93 -5.32 5.29 -8.00
CA LEU A 93 -4.03 5.40 -7.33
C LEU A 93 -3.92 6.66 -6.45
N LEU A 94 -4.39 7.81 -6.95
CA LEU A 94 -4.36 9.08 -6.21
C LEU A 94 -5.30 9.11 -5.00
N MET A 95 -6.39 8.35 -5.04
CA MET A 95 -7.43 8.33 -4.00
C MET A 95 -7.31 7.15 -3.04
N MET A 96 -6.34 6.27 -3.25
CA MET A 96 -6.17 5.06 -2.46
C MET A 96 -5.69 5.37 -1.04
N GLU A 97 -6.21 4.63 -0.07
CA GLU A 97 -5.63 4.55 1.27
C GLU A 97 -4.44 3.59 1.26
N ASP A 98 -3.26 4.07 1.69
CA ASP A 98 -2.04 3.24 1.72
C ASP A 98 -2.19 2.02 2.63
N GLY A 99 -3.05 2.11 3.66
CA GLY A 99 -3.23 1.08 4.67
C GLY A 99 -1.91 0.66 5.33
N TYR A 100 -0.91 1.53 5.39
CA TYR A 100 0.44 1.20 5.82
C TYR A 100 0.47 0.80 7.28
N ILE A 101 1.05 -0.38 7.55
CA ILE A 101 1.33 -0.87 8.89
C ILE A 101 2.75 -1.45 8.88
N ARG A 102 3.57 -1.03 9.84
CA ARG A 102 4.90 -1.59 10.08
C ARG A 102 5.03 -2.06 11.52
N TYR A 103 5.39 -3.31 11.71
CA TYR A 103 5.95 -3.77 12.98
C TYR A 103 7.44 -3.46 13.02
N ASP A 104 7.90 -2.89 14.13
CA ASP A 104 9.30 -2.56 14.38
C ASP A 104 9.70 -3.09 15.77
N TYR A 105 10.70 -3.97 15.80
CA TYR A 105 11.48 -4.27 17.01
C TYR A 105 12.70 -3.36 17.03
N ASP A 106 12.64 -2.30 17.85
CA ASP A 106 13.65 -1.25 17.93
C ASP A 106 14.25 -1.21 19.35
N PRO A 107 15.32 -2.00 19.62
CA PRO A 107 16.00 -2.02 20.91
C PRO A 107 17.03 -0.89 21.08
N ASP A 108 17.08 0.10 20.19
CA ASP A 108 18.04 1.21 20.25
C ASP A 108 17.87 2.03 21.55
N PRO A 109 18.87 2.07 22.43
CA PRO A 109 18.78 2.77 23.71
C PRO A 109 18.57 4.28 23.57
N GLU A 110 18.90 4.90 22.43
CA GLU A 110 18.66 6.33 22.19
C GLU A 110 17.20 6.64 21.83
N ARG A 111 16.45 5.62 21.38
CA ARG A 111 15.08 5.77 20.86
C ARG A 111 14.04 5.17 21.78
N VAL A 112 14.38 4.10 22.50
CA VAL A 112 13.47 3.39 23.38
C VAL A 112 12.96 4.29 24.50
N HIS A 113 11.64 4.42 24.58
CA HIS A 113 10.96 5.06 25.70
C HIS A 113 9.71 4.25 26.07
N PRO A 114 9.54 3.85 27.34
CA PRO A 114 8.49 2.89 27.75
C PRO A 114 7.08 3.21 27.26
N THR A 115 6.74 4.49 27.12
CA THR A 115 5.39 4.95 26.73
C THR A 115 5.31 5.68 25.39
N ILE A 116 6.44 6.14 24.85
CA ILE A 116 6.46 6.98 23.63
C ILE A 116 6.95 6.16 22.44
N HIS A 117 7.95 5.30 22.67
CA HIS A 117 8.53 4.42 21.65
C HIS A 117 8.91 3.09 22.31
N PRO A 118 7.91 2.22 22.57
CA PRO A 118 8.17 0.90 23.14
C PRO A 118 9.04 0.07 22.20
N ILE A 119 9.86 -0.83 22.76
CA ILE A 119 10.76 -1.71 21.99
C ILE A 119 10.01 -2.46 20.88
N ASN A 120 8.81 -2.96 21.19
CA ASN A 120 7.91 -3.57 20.21
C ASN A 120 6.77 -2.62 19.93
N HIS A 121 6.61 -2.19 18.68
CA HIS A 121 5.48 -1.34 18.32
C HIS A 121 5.05 -1.55 16.87
N LEU A 122 3.80 -1.16 16.59
CA LEU A 122 3.28 -0.97 15.25
C LEU A 122 3.28 0.52 14.94
N ASP A 123 3.87 0.90 13.81
CA ASP A 123 3.66 2.18 13.15
C ASP A 123 2.48 2.04 12.19
N VAL A 124 1.48 2.91 12.33
CA VAL A 124 0.28 2.93 11.49
C VAL A 124 0.22 4.25 10.74
N CYS A 125 -0.17 4.19 9.45
CA CYS A 125 -0.13 5.28 8.47
C CYS A 125 1.30 5.68 8.08
N TYR A 126 1.55 5.85 6.78
CA TYR A 126 2.88 6.20 6.28
C TYR A 126 3.22 7.68 6.49
N SER A 127 2.23 8.57 6.31
CA SER A 127 2.41 10.02 6.38
C SER A 127 2.57 10.52 7.81
N SER A 128 3.64 11.27 8.09
CA SER A 128 3.99 11.75 9.44
C SER A 128 2.87 12.47 10.19
N ASN A 129 2.00 13.17 9.47
CA ASN A 129 0.89 13.93 10.06
C ASN A 129 -0.27 13.04 10.54
N ALA A 130 -0.36 11.82 9.99
CA ALA A 130 -1.39 10.84 10.33
C ALA A 130 -0.80 9.65 11.11
N THR A 131 0.53 9.52 11.16
CA THR A 131 1.20 8.40 11.82
C THR A 131 0.92 8.38 13.32
N PHE A 132 0.63 7.19 13.83
CA PHE A 132 0.59 6.91 15.26
C PHE A 132 1.19 5.53 15.55
N LYS A 133 1.50 5.30 16.82
CA LYS A 133 2.14 4.07 17.30
C LYS A 133 1.20 3.28 18.21
N VAL A 134 1.25 1.95 18.09
CA VAL A 134 0.63 1.02 19.04
C VAL A 134 1.73 0.17 19.66
N GLY A 135 1.97 0.34 20.95
CA GLY A 135 2.95 -0.46 21.70
C GLY A 135 2.49 -1.91 21.90
N LEU A 136 3.43 -2.85 21.85
CA LEU A 136 3.19 -4.27 22.09
C LEU A 136 4.03 -4.72 23.29
N ASN A 137 3.44 -5.57 24.14
CA ASN A 137 4.16 -6.10 25.31
C ASN A 137 5.26 -7.10 24.94
N ASN A 138 5.03 -7.84 23.84
CA ASN A 138 5.92 -8.89 23.39
C ASN A 138 6.32 -8.67 21.93
N ARG A 139 7.45 -9.25 21.57
CA ARG A 139 7.83 -9.43 20.17
C ARG A 139 6.84 -10.37 19.49
N ILE A 140 6.45 -10.02 18.27
CA ILE A 140 5.59 -10.86 17.43
C ILE A 140 6.39 -11.43 16.26
N SER A 141 5.97 -12.58 15.76
CA SER A 141 6.47 -13.19 14.54
C SER A 141 5.82 -12.59 13.30
N HIS A 142 6.41 -12.82 12.13
CA HIS A 142 5.80 -12.44 10.85
C HIS A 142 4.45 -13.14 10.60
N VAL A 143 4.23 -14.34 11.17
CA VAL A 143 2.93 -15.03 11.07
C VAL A 143 1.89 -14.27 11.88
N GLU A 144 2.16 -13.98 13.16
CA GLU A 144 1.27 -13.20 14.02
C GLU A 144 1.00 -11.80 13.45
N PHE A 145 2.02 -11.15 12.87
CA PHE A 145 1.85 -9.88 12.19
C PHE A 145 0.85 -9.96 11.03
N ARG A 146 0.94 -11.00 10.18
CA ARG A 146 -0.03 -11.19 9.10
C ARG A 146 -1.41 -11.54 9.62
N ASP A 147 -1.50 -12.33 10.68
CA ASP A 147 -2.77 -12.73 11.28
C ASP A 147 -3.51 -11.51 11.87
N ILE A 148 -2.80 -10.55 12.48
CA ILE A 148 -3.38 -9.26 12.94
C ILE A 148 -4.10 -8.53 11.79
N LEU A 149 -3.57 -8.66 10.57
CA LEU A 149 -4.09 -7.97 9.39
C LEU A 149 -5.18 -8.75 8.68
N ASP A 150 -5.31 -10.06 8.92
CA ASP A 150 -6.21 -10.96 8.20
C ASP A 150 -7.67 -10.89 8.73
N ILE A 151 -8.57 -10.33 7.93
CA ILE A 151 -10.00 -10.15 8.21
C ILE A 151 -10.78 -11.48 8.19
N THR A 152 -10.15 -12.56 7.76
CA THR A 152 -10.72 -13.91 7.80
C THR A 152 -10.28 -14.70 9.03
N SER A 153 -9.35 -14.16 9.82
CA SER A 153 -8.88 -14.71 11.08
C SER A 153 -9.64 -14.10 12.28
N ASN A 154 -9.38 -14.62 13.49
CA ASN A 154 -9.93 -14.01 14.71
C ASN A 154 -9.25 -12.67 14.97
N CYS A 155 -10.04 -11.65 15.30
CA CYS A 155 -9.50 -10.33 15.65
C CYS A 155 -8.65 -10.39 16.92
N TYR A 156 -7.57 -9.59 16.93
CA TYR A 156 -6.75 -9.34 18.10
C TYR A 156 -7.34 -8.20 18.92
N PHE A 157 -7.30 -8.33 20.25
CA PHE A 157 -7.77 -7.32 21.17
C PHE A 157 -6.60 -6.49 21.71
N LEU A 158 -6.79 -5.17 21.73
CA LEU A 158 -5.96 -4.30 22.56
C LEU A 158 -6.45 -4.46 24.01
N ALA A 159 -5.55 -4.89 24.90
CA ALA A 159 -5.84 -4.89 26.32
C ALA A 159 -5.60 -3.48 26.87
N ASN A 160 -6.59 -2.91 27.58
CA ASN A 160 -6.38 -1.68 28.32
C ASN A 160 -5.46 -1.98 29.52
N SER A 161 -4.34 -1.27 29.59
CA SER A 161 -3.42 -1.25 30.74
C SER A 161 -3.92 -0.31 31.83
#